data_AF-A0A9W7GIA9-F1
#
_entry.id   AF-A0A9W7GIA9-F1
#
_cell.length_a   1.000
_cell.length_b   1.000
_cell.length_c   1.000
_cell.angle_alpha   90.00
_cell.angle_beta   90.00
_cell.angle_gamma   90.00
#
_symmetry.space_group_name_H-M   'P 1'
#
loop_
_entity.id
_entity.type
_entity.pdbx_description
1 polymer ?
#
loop_
_entity_poly.entity_id
_entity_poly.type
_entity_poly.pdbx_seq_one_letter_code
_entity_poly.pdbx_strand_id
1 'polypeptide(L)'
;MTAKLALLPSDVFSSLNPSTHLTTFHLPHPRTSLSTPFLLNPASNSPALLEVNKHQPSKYSSHLVSTSRYVPDGCIYMLTPIDSLFLLLPSLTEKLGKLSPYDQLVSELGGASSLGRVVTPALLKKVCTVSDCMGDDMLLYKIDEVKVLNWLEKKYLRVQSLLESREKEREGANQATEKQSLAEGFNMGGAENVRKEGAEGGEGENAKAKKHKNMVSEYAAVHVCEYLNSYWSGKFLSHVSVSPSVLSENKSSGVKRKAAWDKGRDEESDKILTYTMGEATGKGGVEEKKEEERKRKERDSKKQQDLKKASKGMKSLASFFGGGKKK
;
A
#
# COMPACT_ATOMS: atom_id res chain seq x y z
N MET A 1 -2.28 -24.33 -12.95
CA MET A 1 -1.78 -23.44 -11.88
C MET A 1 -1.39 -22.11 -12.50
N THR A 2 -1.85 -20.99 -11.95
CA THR A 2 -1.51 -19.65 -12.47
C THR A 2 -0.24 -19.16 -11.78
N ALA A 3 0.80 -18.84 -12.54
CA ALA A 3 2.03 -18.28 -11.98
C ALA A 3 1.76 -16.90 -11.36
N LYS A 4 2.49 -16.57 -10.30
CA LYS A 4 2.43 -15.29 -9.59
C LYS A 4 3.83 -14.71 -9.50
N LEU A 5 3.95 -13.40 -9.72
CA LEU A 5 5.21 -12.68 -9.57
C LEU A 5 5.29 -12.09 -8.16
N ALA A 6 6.30 -12.47 -7.39
CA ALA A 6 6.46 -12.03 -6.01
C ALA A 6 7.88 -11.48 -5.75
N LEU A 7 7.95 -10.41 -4.96
CA LEU A 7 9.17 -9.86 -4.40
C LEU A 7 9.28 -10.33 -2.95
N LEU A 8 10.34 -11.07 -2.65
CA LEU A 8 10.63 -11.61 -1.33
C LEU A 8 11.88 -10.95 -0.75
N PRO A 9 11.95 -10.80 0.58
CA PRO A 9 13.20 -10.50 1.26
C PRO A 9 14.29 -11.52 0.90
N SER A 10 15.53 -11.07 0.73
CA SER A 10 16.63 -11.91 0.24
C SER A 10 16.97 -13.06 1.19
N ASP A 11 16.85 -12.83 2.49
CA ASP A 11 16.99 -13.82 3.56
C ASP A 11 15.92 -14.90 3.46
N VAL A 12 14.67 -14.51 3.25
CA VAL A 12 13.55 -15.45 3.04
C VAL A 12 13.80 -16.25 1.76
N PHE A 13 14.09 -15.58 0.65
CA PHE A 13 14.34 -16.24 -0.64
C PHE A 13 15.49 -17.26 -0.56
N SER A 14 16.60 -16.90 0.09
CA SER A 14 17.76 -17.79 0.25
C SER A 14 17.47 -19.02 1.10
N SER A 15 16.48 -18.93 2.00
CA SER A 15 16.05 -20.05 2.85
C SER A 15 15.02 -20.98 2.20
N LEU A 16 14.51 -20.63 1.02
CA LEU A 16 13.52 -21.44 0.31
C LEU A 16 14.19 -22.62 -0.39
N ASN A 17 13.79 -23.83 -0.02
CA ASN A 17 14.04 -24.99 -0.85
C ASN A 17 12.99 -25.04 -1.97
N PRO A 18 13.34 -25.52 -3.17
CA PRO A 18 12.40 -25.65 -4.28
C PRO A 18 11.22 -26.60 -3.99
N SER A 19 11.34 -27.47 -2.98
CA SER A 19 10.26 -28.34 -2.49
C SER A 19 9.42 -27.72 -1.37
N THR A 20 9.78 -26.55 -0.85
CA THR A 20 9.06 -25.93 0.27
C THR A 20 7.75 -25.33 -0.22
N HIS A 21 6.63 -25.86 0.27
CA HIS A 21 5.32 -25.29 0.04
C HIS A 21 5.10 -24.05 0.92
N LEU A 22 5.11 -22.87 0.28
CA LEU A 22 4.73 -21.63 0.92
C LEU A 22 3.22 -21.59 1.14
N THR A 23 2.81 -21.55 2.41
CA THR A 23 1.40 -21.48 2.79
C THR A 23 1.09 -20.07 3.29
N THR A 24 0.15 -19.40 2.61
CA THR A 24 -0.42 -18.14 3.08
C THR A 24 -1.63 -18.40 3.94
N PHE A 25 -1.83 -17.59 4.98
CA PHE A 25 -3.03 -17.61 5.82
C PHE A 25 -3.55 -16.18 5.97
N HIS A 26 -4.78 -16.02 6.43
CA HIS A 26 -5.40 -14.71 6.56
C HIS A 26 -5.51 -14.32 8.02
N LEU A 27 -5.19 -13.05 8.32
CA LEU A 27 -5.36 -12.43 9.62
C LEU A 27 -6.06 -11.07 9.47
N PRO A 28 -6.74 -10.56 10.51
CA PRO A 28 -7.29 -9.22 10.48
C PRO A 28 -6.18 -8.16 10.42
N HIS A 29 -6.29 -7.22 9.48
CA HIS A 29 -5.41 -6.07 9.39
C HIS A 29 -5.58 -5.16 10.61
N PRO A 30 -4.50 -4.68 11.25
CA PRO A 30 -4.58 -4.11 12.59
C PRO A 30 -5.33 -2.77 12.67
N ARG A 31 -5.40 -2.03 11.57
CA ARG A 31 -6.17 -0.77 11.49
C ARG A 31 -7.63 -0.94 11.07
N THR A 32 -7.90 -1.89 10.17
CA THR A 32 -9.19 -1.98 9.45
C THR A 32 -9.98 -3.22 9.81
N SER A 33 -9.35 -4.17 10.50
CA SER A 33 -9.87 -5.50 10.82
C SER A 33 -10.27 -6.33 9.59
N LEU A 34 -9.91 -5.88 8.38
CA LEU A 34 -10.18 -6.60 7.14
C LEU A 34 -9.23 -7.80 7.01
N SER A 35 -9.74 -8.89 6.45
CA SER A 35 -8.96 -10.10 6.20
C SER A 35 -7.84 -9.82 5.19
N THR A 36 -6.59 -9.95 5.62
CA THR A 36 -5.39 -9.70 4.82
C THR A 36 -4.51 -10.95 4.78
N PRO A 37 -3.92 -11.31 3.62
CA PRO A 37 -3.02 -12.44 3.50
C PRO A 37 -1.65 -12.17 4.13
N PHE A 38 -1.17 -13.14 4.90
CA PHE A 38 0.16 -13.19 5.50
C PHE A 38 0.86 -14.50 5.15
N LEU A 39 2.19 -14.47 5.22
CA LEU A 39 3.06 -15.62 5.06
C LEU A 39 4.00 -15.71 6.25
N LEU A 40 4.10 -16.89 6.85
CA LEU A 40 5.11 -17.16 7.86
C LEU A 40 6.38 -17.63 7.17
N ASN A 41 7.53 -17.02 7.48
CA ASN A 41 8.81 -17.49 6.98
C ASN A 41 9.00 -18.96 7.41
N PRO A 42 9.16 -19.90 6.47
CA PRO A 42 9.37 -21.30 6.81
C PRO A 42 10.70 -21.56 7.51
N ALA A 43 11.68 -20.66 7.41
CA ALA A 43 12.99 -20.82 8.03
C ALA A 43 12.91 -20.91 9.56
N SER A 44 13.63 -21.88 10.16
CA SER A 44 13.60 -22.15 11.60
C SER A 44 14.28 -21.07 12.44
N ASN A 45 15.29 -20.38 11.89
CA ASN A 45 16.20 -19.56 12.69
C ASN A 45 15.66 -18.16 13.02
N SER A 46 14.71 -17.65 12.23
CA SER A 46 14.07 -16.35 12.46
C SER A 46 12.64 -16.37 11.90
N PRO A 47 11.64 -16.79 12.71
CA PRO A 47 10.25 -16.76 12.28
C PRO A 47 9.80 -15.30 12.09
N ALA A 48 9.83 -14.86 10.84
CA ALA A 48 9.34 -13.55 10.42
C ALA A 48 7.94 -13.70 9.83
N LEU A 49 7.03 -12.82 10.25
CA LEU A 49 5.72 -12.69 9.62
C LEU A 49 5.82 -11.68 8.48
N LEU A 50 5.37 -12.08 7.30
CA LEU A 50 5.39 -11.26 6.10
C LEU A 50 3.97 -10.91 5.71
N GLU A 51 3.67 -9.63 5.59
CA GLU A 51 2.43 -9.14 4.99
C GLU A 51 2.52 -9.25 3.47
N VAL A 52 1.47 -9.76 2.83
CA VAL A 52 1.42 -9.88 1.37
C VAL A 52 0.67 -8.69 0.79
N ASN A 53 1.43 -7.73 0.26
CA ASN A 53 0.91 -6.55 -0.40
C ASN A 53 0.78 -6.78 -1.92
N LYS A 54 -0.33 -6.36 -2.52
CA LYS A 54 -0.57 -6.51 -3.96
C LYS A 54 -0.41 -5.16 -4.65
N HIS A 55 0.52 -5.07 -5.61
CA HIS A 55 0.65 -3.92 -6.49
C HIS A 55 0.26 -4.31 -7.92
N GLN A 56 -0.58 -3.49 -8.55
CA GLN A 56 -0.96 -3.65 -9.95
C GLN A 56 -0.65 -2.33 -10.68
N PRO A 57 0.45 -2.27 -11.46
CA PRO A 57 0.91 -1.04 -12.09
C PRO A 57 -0.15 -0.40 -13.00
N SER A 58 -0.81 -1.18 -13.85
CA SER A 58 -1.87 -0.69 -14.73
C SER A 58 -3.07 -1.66 -14.78
N LYS A 59 -4.22 -1.16 -15.22
CA LYS A 59 -5.44 -1.98 -15.32
C LYS A 59 -5.27 -3.15 -16.31
N TYR A 60 -4.44 -2.97 -17.33
CA TYR A 60 -4.21 -3.92 -18.42
C TYR A 60 -2.71 -4.24 -18.53
N SER A 61 -2.09 -4.64 -17.42
CA SER A 61 -0.70 -5.11 -17.41
C SER A 61 -0.62 -6.63 -17.47
N SER A 62 0.47 -7.13 -18.03
CA SER A 62 0.91 -8.51 -17.91
C SER A 62 2.43 -8.54 -17.79
N HIS A 63 2.98 -9.62 -17.22
CA HIS A 63 4.43 -9.77 -17.12
C HIS A 63 4.91 -10.95 -17.95
N LEU A 64 5.95 -10.73 -18.75
CA LEU A 64 6.71 -11.81 -19.38
C LEU A 64 7.84 -12.20 -18.43
N VAL A 65 7.79 -13.41 -17.87
CA VAL A 65 8.78 -13.90 -16.89
C VAL A 65 9.88 -14.71 -17.59
N SER A 66 9.53 -15.38 -18.68
CA SER A 66 10.45 -16.15 -19.52
C SER A 66 9.88 -16.22 -20.94
N THR A 67 10.66 -16.74 -21.90
CA THR A 67 10.27 -16.89 -23.31
C THR A 67 8.94 -17.65 -23.48
N SER A 68 8.62 -18.56 -22.57
CA SER A 68 7.38 -19.38 -22.61
C SER A 68 6.42 -19.11 -21.45
N ARG A 69 6.75 -18.22 -20.52
CA ARG A 69 5.95 -18.01 -19.28
C ARG A 69 5.50 -16.57 -19.15
N TYR A 70 4.17 -16.39 -19.18
CA TYR A 70 3.51 -15.11 -18.98
C TYR A 70 2.63 -15.14 -17.72
N VAL A 71 2.54 -14.00 -17.05
CA VAL A 71 1.69 -13.77 -15.88
C VAL A 71 0.58 -12.79 -16.28
N PRO A 72 -0.66 -13.27 -16.49
CA PRO A 72 -1.73 -12.46 -17.09
C PRO A 72 -2.33 -11.40 -16.18
N ASP A 73 -2.20 -11.55 -14.86
CA ASP A 73 -2.82 -10.60 -13.92
C ASP A 73 -2.06 -9.27 -13.82
N GLY A 74 -0.83 -9.22 -14.34
CA GLY A 74 0.03 -8.05 -14.28
C GLY A 74 0.28 -7.54 -12.86
N CYS A 75 0.11 -8.40 -11.86
CA CYS A 75 0.24 -8.06 -10.46
C CYS A 75 1.61 -8.48 -9.93
N ILE A 76 2.19 -7.60 -9.12
CA ILE A 76 3.40 -7.85 -8.37
C ILE A 76 3.01 -7.96 -6.91
N TYR A 77 3.28 -9.10 -6.31
CA TYR A 77 3.08 -9.34 -4.89
C TYR A 77 4.35 -8.95 -4.14
N MET A 78 4.25 -8.14 -3.10
CA MET A 78 5.36 -7.70 -2.27
C MET A 78 5.19 -8.28 -0.88
N LEU A 79 6.15 -9.07 -0.45
CA LEU A 79 6.15 -9.67 0.88
C LEU A 79 7.03 -8.82 1.79
N THR A 80 6.41 -8.10 2.71
CA THR A 80 7.10 -7.16 3.60
C THR A 80 7.02 -7.63 5.04
N PRO A 81 8.16 -7.70 5.77
CA PRO A 81 8.13 -8.06 7.19
C PRO A 81 7.27 -7.09 7.99
N ILE A 82 6.40 -7.63 8.85
CA ILE A 82 5.55 -6.87 9.76
C ILE A 82 5.89 -7.21 11.21
N ASP A 83 5.81 -6.22 12.10
CA ASP A 83 5.90 -6.48 13.54
C ASP A 83 4.57 -7.07 14.03
N SER A 84 4.61 -8.32 14.49
CA SER A 84 3.45 -9.04 15.01
C SER A 84 2.71 -8.35 16.16
N LEU A 85 3.36 -7.44 16.89
CA LEU A 85 2.72 -6.66 17.95
C LEU A 85 1.61 -5.74 17.42
N PHE A 86 1.72 -5.25 16.17
CA PHE A 86 0.63 -4.48 15.56
C PHE A 86 -0.64 -5.31 15.41
N LEU A 87 -0.51 -6.61 15.11
CA LEU A 87 -1.67 -7.51 14.93
C LEU A 87 -2.37 -7.82 16.25
N LEU A 88 -1.63 -7.84 17.36
CA LEU A 88 -2.17 -8.13 18.70
C LEU A 88 -2.83 -6.91 19.34
N LEU A 89 -2.40 -5.71 18.96
CA LEU A 89 -2.85 -4.46 19.56
C LEU A 89 -4.38 -4.32 19.58
N PRO A 90 -5.11 -4.55 18.47
CA PRO A 90 -6.58 -4.48 18.47
C PRO A 90 -7.23 -5.41 19.50
N SER A 91 -6.86 -6.69 19.50
CA SER A 91 -7.40 -7.70 20.44
C SER A 91 -7.07 -7.36 21.90
N LEU A 92 -5.86 -6.85 22.16
CA LEU A 92 -5.46 -6.37 23.48
C LEU A 92 -6.24 -5.12 23.92
N THR A 93 -6.62 -4.26 22.98
CA THR A 93 -7.38 -3.03 23.25
C THR A 93 -8.81 -3.34 23.66
N GLU A 94 -9.45 -4.32 23.03
CA GLU A 94 -10.79 -4.79 23.41
C GLU A 94 -10.83 -5.30 24.85
N LYS A 95 -9.67 -5.75 25.35
CA LYS A 95 -9.47 -6.27 26.70
C LYS A 95 -8.79 -5.28 27.64
N LEU A 96 -8.83 -3.99 27.33
CA LEU A 96 -8.20 -2.96 28.16
C LEU A 96 -8.62 -3.12 29.63
N GLY A 97 -7.63 -3.22 30.52
CA GLY A 97 -7.84 -3.43 31.95
C GLY A 97 -7.92 -4.89 32.41
N LYS A 98 -8.12 -5.85 31.51
CA LYS A 98 -8.20 -7.28 31.82
C LYS A 98 -6.85 -7.97 31.68
N LEU A 99 -6.64 -8.98 32.53
CA LEU A 99 -5.53 -9.91 32.44
C LEU A 99 -5.94 -11.05 31.50
N SER A 100 -5.05 -11.45 30.59
CA SER A 100 -5.30 -12.59 29.69
C SER A 100 -4.08 -13.49 29.58
N PRO A 101 -4.27 -14.82 29.56
CA PRO A 101 -3.17 -15.75 29.34
C PRO A 101 -2.69 -15.66 27.89
N TYR A 102 -1.42 -16.02 27.69
CA TYR A 102 -0.76 -16.01 26.38
C TYR A 102 -1.54 -16.81 25.31
N ASP A 103 -1.95 -18.04 25.65
CA ASP A 103 -2.61 -18.94 24.69
C ASP A 103 -3.93 -18.36 24.18
N GLN A 104 -4.66 -17.64 25.03
CA GLN A 104 -5.90 -16.96 24.64
C GLN A 104 -5.61 -15.82 23.66
N LEU A 105 -4.57 -15.02 23.90
CA LEU A 105 -4.19 -13.91 23.02
C LEU A 105 -3.77 -14.40 21.63
N VAL A 106 -3.04 -15.51 21.55
CA VAL A 106 -2.60 -16.10 20.27
C VAL A 106 -3.78 -16.74 19.53
N SER A 107 -4.66 -17.44 20.25
CA SER A 107 -5.83 -18.12 19.66
C SER A 107 -6.81 -17.13 19.03
N GLU A 108 -6.98 -15.94 19.63
CA GLU A 108 -7.90 -14.91 19.14
C GLU A 108 -7.44 -14.23 17.84
N LEU A 109 -6.16 -14.29 17.48
CA LEU A 109 -5.69 -13.80 16.18
C LEU A 109 -6.20 -14.64 14.99
N GLY A 110 -6.85 -15.77 15.24
CA GLY A 110 -7.72 -16.43 14.27
C GLY A 110 -7.01 -17.21 13.16
N GLY A 111 -5.70 -17.48 13.27
CA GLY A 111 -5.02 -18.11 12.14
C GLY A 111 -3.68 -18.73 12.49
N ALA A 112 -3.73 -20.04 12.73
CA ALA A 112 -2.62 -20.98 12.85
C ALA A 112 -1.89 -21.04 14.20
N SER A 113 -1.78 -22.27 14.71
CA SER A 113 -0.87 -22.68 15.80
C SER A 113 0.57 -22.16 15.58
N SER A 114 0.94 -21.89 14.33
CA SER A 114 2.24 -21.35 13.95
C SER A 114 2.47 -19.88 14.32
N LEU A 115 1.44 -19.10 14.66
CA LEU A 115 1.62 -17.73 15.16
C LEU A 115 2.35 -17.66 16.50
N GLY A 116 2.24 -18.70 17.33
CA GLY A 116 3.02 -18.79 18.57
C GLY A 116 4.53 -18.78 18.35
N ARG A 117 4.99 -19.12 17.13
CA ARG A 117 6.41 -19.02 16.75
C ARG A 117 6.87 -17.58 16.55
N VAL A 118 5.96 -16.69 16.13
CA VAL A 118 6.30 -15.27 15.89
C VAL A 118 6.00 -14.44 17.14
N VAL A 119 4.81 -14.62 17.71
CA VAL A 119 4.37 -13.90 18.89
C VAL A 119 4.95 -14.59 20.12
N THR A 120 6.09 -14.12 20.60
CA THR A 120 6.72 -14.70 21.80
C THR A 120 6.31 -13.94 23.06
N PRO A 121 6.32 -14.60 24.24
CA PRO A 121 6.19 -13.94 25.53
C PRO A 121 7.13 -12.74 25.73
N ALA A 122 8.34 -12.82 25.18
CA ALA A 122 9.33 -11.75 25.23
C ALA A 122 8.91 -10.51 24.43
N LEU A 123 8.18 -10.68 23.31
CA LEU A 123 7.62 -9.57 22.56
C LEU A 123 6.48 -8.89 23.33
N LEU A 124 5.60 -9.68 23.95
CA LEU A 124 4.49 -9.15 24.74
C LEU A 124 4.95 -8.29 25.91
N LYS A 125 6.09 -8.61 26.55
CA LYS A 125 6.69 -7.78 27.62
C LYS A 125 6.97 -6.33 27.19
N LYS A 126 7.08 -6.04 25.87
CA LYS A 126 7.30 -4.69 25.36
C LYS A 126 6.06 -3.80 25.42
N VAL A 127 4.87 -4.39 25.43
CA VAL A 127 3.58 -3.67 25.37
C VAL A 127 2.66 -4.00 26.56
N CYS A 128 2.92 -5.10 27.24
CA CYS A 128 2.14 -5.58 28.37
C CYS A 128 2.95 -5.55 29.67
N THR A 129 2.22 -5.42 30.77
CA THR A 129 2.68 -5.75 32.11
C THR A 129 2.33 -7.20 32.40
N VAL A 130 3.31 -7.93 32.92
CA VAL A 130 3.20 -9.35 33.24
C VAL A 130 2.85 -9.46 34.71
N SER A 131 1.82 -10.23 35.02
CA SER A 131 1.42 -10.56 36.38
C SER A 131 1.48 -12.07 36.57
N ASP A 132 2.09 -12.47 37.66
CA ASP A 132 2.34 -13.81 38.18
C ASP A 132 1.36 -14.17 39.31
N CYS A 133 0.21 -13.48 39.38
CA CYS A 133 -0.78 -13.65 40.44
C CYS A 133 -1.42 -15.06 40.50
N MET A 134 -1.19 -15.91 39.49
CA MET A 134 -1.63 -17.31 39.45
C MET A 134 -0.46 -18.31 39.51
N GLY A 135 0.71 -17.87 40.02
CA GLY A 135 1.92 -18.68 40.15
C GLY A 135 2.84 -18.61 38.93
N ASP A 136 4.01 -19.25 39.05
CA ASP A 136 5.07 -19.21 38.03
C ASP A 136 4.64 -19.89 36.71
N ASP A 137 3.66 -20.80 36.77
CA ASP A 137 3.20 -21.60 35.64
C ASP A 137 2.19 -20.86 34.74
N MET A 138 1.53 -19.80 35.23
CA MET A 138 0.52 -19.07 34.47
C MET A 138 0.77 -17.56 34.49
N LEU A 139 1.54 -17.10 33.50
CA LEU A 139 1.75 -15.67 33.27
C LEU A 139 0.52 -15.04 32.61
N LEU A 140 0.02 -13.99 33.25
CA LEU A 140 -1.07 -13.18 32.72
C LEU A 140 -0.53 -11.86 32.18
N TYR A 141 -1.09 -11.44 31.05
CA TYR A 141 -0.68 -10.22 30.35
C TYR A 141 -1.80 -9.20 30.42
N LYS A 142 -1.44 -7.98 30.83
CA LYS A 142 -2.30 -6.80 30.80
C LYS A 142 -1.65 -5.74 29.94
N ILE A 143 -2.39 -5.16 28.99
CA ILE A 143 -1.88 -4.06 28.18
C ILE A 143 -1.53 -2.85 29.06
N ASP A 144 -0.37 -2.27 28.82
CA ASP A 144 0.13 -1.09 29.52
C ASP A 144 0.31 0.04 28.50
N GLU A 145 -0.50 1.08 28.65
CA GLU A 145 -0.54 2.18 27.70
C GLU A 145 0.81 2.91 27.59
N VAL A 146 1.52 3.07 28.70
CA VAL A 146 2.82 3.77 28.72
C VAL A 146 3.85 2.97 27.94
N LYS A 147 3.87 1.64 28.14
CA LYS A 147 4.76 0.75 27.37
C LYS A 147 4.41 0.74 25.89
N VAL A 148 3.13 0.70 25.54
CA VAL A 148 2.67 0.77 24.14
C VAL A 148 3.13 2.07 23.49
N LEU A 149 2.93 3.22 24.14
CA LEU A 149 3.33 4.53 23.62
C LEU A 149 4.85 4.64 23.44
N ASN A 150 5.63 4.18 24.43
CA ASN A 150 7.10 4.12 24.32
C ASN A 150 7.57 3.19 23.19
N TRP A 151 6.87 2.06 22.98
CA TRP A 151 7.17 1.16 21.88
C TRP A 151 6.84 1.81 20.52
N LEU A 152 5.69 2.48 20.41
CA LEU A 152 5.28 3.21 19.20
C LEU A 152 6.22 4.37 18.87
N GLU A 153 6.67 5.11 19.88
CA GLU A 153 7.67 6.17 19.71
C GLU A 153 8.96 5.61 19.12
N LYS A 154 9.46 4.48 19.60
CA LYS A 154 10.64 3.82 19.03
C LYS A 154 10.43 3.40 17.57
N LYS A 155 9.22 2.96 17.21
CA LYS A 155 8.87 2.64 15.80
C LYS A 155 8.85 3.89 14.94
N TYR A 156 8.25 4.94 15.45
CA TYR A 156 8.21 6.25 14.81
C TYR A 156 9.60 6.81 14.54
N LEU A 157 10.47 6.85 15.57
CA LEU A 157 11.85 7.33 15.44
C LEU A 157 12.64 6.50 14.43
N ARG A 158 12.41 5.17 14.39
CA ARG A 158 13.02 4.29 13.38
C ARG A 158 12.56 4.67 11.97
N VAL A 159 11.27 4.88 11.74
CA VAL A 159 10.75 5.30 10.43
C VAL A 159 11.31 6.68 10.06
N GLN A 160 11.31 7.62 10.98
CA GLN A 160 11.86 8.96 10.79
C GLN A 160 13.34 8.89 10.35
N SER A 161 14.19 8.17 11.09
CA SER A 161 15.62 8.02 10.74
C SER A 161 15.85 7.40 9.36
N LEU A 162 14.98 6.47 8.96
CA LEU A 162 15.04 5.81 7.66
C LEU A 162 14.63 6.75 6.53
N LEU A 163 13.59 7.57 6.74
CA LEU A 163 13.17 8.58 5.77
C LEU A 163 14.26 9.64 5.57
N GLU A 164 14.84 10.15 6.65
CA GLU A 164 15.95 11.12 6.61
C GLU A 164 17.17 10.54 5.88
N SER A 165 17.49 9.26 6.11
CA SER A 165 18.61 8.60 5.43
C SER A 165 18.37 8.47 3.92
N ARG A 166 17.14 8.07 3.53
CA ARG A 166 16.76 7.94 2.10
C ARG A 166 16.73 9.27 1.36
N GLU A 167 16.36 10.35 2.04
CA GLU A 167 16.40 11.69 1.44
C GLU A 167 17.84 12.14 1.17
N LYS A 168 18.75 11.95 2.14
CA LYS A 168 20.18 12.23 1.95
C LYS A 168 20.79 11.44 0.79
N GLU A 169 20.45 10.15 0.67
CA GLU A 169 20.89 9.32 -0.45
C GLU A 169 20.40 9.85 -1.80
N ARG A 170 19.15 10.34 -1.86
CA ARG A 170 18.58 10.95 -3.07
C ARG A 170 19.22 12.28 -3.43
N GLU A 171 19.48 13.14 -2.44
CA GLU A 171 20.20 14.39 -2.66
C GLU A 171 21.60 14.12 -3.21
N GLY A 172 22.31 13.14 -2.65
CA GLY A 172 23.62 12.70 -3.16
C GLY A 172 23.55 12.14 -4.59
N ALA A 173 22.55 11.30 -4.89
CA ALA A 173 22.35 10.75 -6.23
C ALA A 173 21.99 11.82 -7.27
N ASN A 174 21.16 12.80 -6.90
CA ASN A 174 20.78 13.91 -7.77
C ASN A 174 21.98 14.83 -8.05
N GLN A 175 22.81 15.13 -7.05
CA GLN A 175 24.04 15.91 -7.25
C GLN A 175 25.08 15.18 -8.11
N ALA A 176 25.15 13.85 -8.02
CA ALA A 176 26.00 13.04 -8.90
C ALA A 176 25.47 13.03 -10.35
N THR A 177 24.15 12.93 -10.52
CA THR A 177 23.49 12.95 -11.83
C THR A 177 23.60 14.32 -12.49
N GLU A 178 23.52 15.42 -11.73
CA GLU A 178 23.70 16.79 -12.21
C GLU A 178 25.15 17.08 -12.63
N LYS A 179 26.14 16.49 -11.95
CA LYS A 179 27.55 16.57 -12.36
C LYS A 179 27.86 15.71 -13.59
N GLN A 180 27.18 14.58 -13.78
CA GLN A 180 27.30 13.76 -14.99
C GLN A 180 26.57 14.37 -16.20
N SER A 181 25.39 14.96 -16.02
CA SER A 181 24.65 15.62 -17.11
C SER A 181 25.34 16.90 -17.60
N LEU A 182 26.15 17.55 -16.75
CA LEU A 182 26.98 18.69 -17.14
C LEU A 182 28.28 18.29 -17.86
N ALA A 183 28.74 17.04 -17.68
CA ALA A 183 29.92 16.51 -18.35
C ALA A 183 29.63 15.90 -19.73
N GLU A 184 28.38 15.50 -20.00
CA GLU A 184 27.94 14.91 -21.28
C GLU A 184 27.11 15.88 -22.15
N GLY A 185 26.91 17.12 -21.69
CA GLY A 185 26.25 18.19 -22.42
C GLY A 185 27.17 18.93 -23.38
N PHE A 186 27.11 18.57 -24.66
CA PHE A 186 27.46 19.33 -25.87
C PHE A 186 27.95 20.79 -25.68
N ASN A 187 29.19 21.02 -26.10
CA ASN A 187 29.72 22.31 -26.52
C ASN A 187 28.91 22.85 -27.71
N MET A 188 28.01 23.81 -27.47
CA MET A 188 27.41 24.64 -28.52
C MET A 188 26.99 26.01 -27.95
N GLY A 189 27.72 27.05 -28.36
CA GLY A 189 27.22 28.42 -28.51
C GLY A 189 27.12 29.24 -27.22
N GLY A 190 27.96 30.27 -27.12
CA GLY A 190 28.03 31.15 -25.96
C GLY A 190 26.78 32.00 -25.69
N ALA A 191 26.61 32.34 -24.41
CA ALA A 191 25.97 33.56 -23.96
C ALA A 191 26.56 33.92 -22.59
N GLU A 192 26.93 35.18 -22.43
CA GLU A 192 27.62 35.75 -21.28
C GLU A 192 26.93 35.46 -19.95
N ASN A 193 27.72 34.96 -19.00
CA ASN A 193 27.29 34.70 -17.65
C ASN A 193 27.51 35.97 -16.80
N VAL A 194 26.47 36.79 -16.68
CA VAL A 194 26.44 37.91 -15.73
C VAL A 194 26.36 37.33 -14.32
N ARG A 195 27.50 37.29 -13.63
CA ARG A 195 27.57 37.03 -12.19
C ARG A 195 26.87 38.16 -11.45
N LYS A 196 25.69 37.86 -10.89
CA LYS A 196 25.09 38.67 -9.84
C LYS A 196 25.42 38.02 -8.50
N GLU A 197 26.53 38.46 -7.90
CA GLU A 197 26.82 38.23 -6.49
C GLU A 197 25.76 38.97 -5.67
N GLY A 198 24.82 38.22 -5.11
CA GLY A 198 23.84 38.69 -4.14
C GLY A 198 24.03 37.91 -2.85
N ALA A 199 24.88 38.43 -1.98
CA ALA A 199 25.11 37.93 -0.64
C ALA A 199 24.02 38.43 0.31
N GLU A 200 22.86 37.79 0.33
CA GLU A 200 21.86 37.91 1.41
C GLU A 200 21.12 36.57 1.55
N GLY A 201 21.42 35.78 2.58
CA GLY A 201 20.85 34.43 2.68
C GLY A 201 21.07 33.69 4.01
N GLY A 202 21.10 34.38 5.15
CA GLY A 202 21.25 33.73 6.46
C GLY A 202 19.95 33.19 7.07
N GLU A 203 18.80 33.80 6.78
CA GLU A 203 17.53 33.47 7.47
C GLU A 203 16.65 32.45 6.73
N GLY A 204 16.86 32.29 5.41
CA GLY A 204 16.03 31.39 4.57
C GLY A 204 16.35 29.90 4.72
N GLU A 205 17.57 29.55 5.12
CA GLU A 205 18.05 28.16 5.16
C GLU A 205 17.50 27.41 6.39
N ASN A 206 17.45 28.10 7.54
CA ASN A 206 16.95 27.55 8.80
C ASN A 206 15.42 27.30 8.76
N ALA A 207 14.68 28.16 8.06
CA ALA A 207 13.24 27.99 7.85
C ALA A 207 12.93 26.79 6.93
N LYS A 208 13.73 26.58 5.88
CA LYS A 208 13.59 25.43 4.97
C LYS A 208 13.90 24.11 5.66
N ALA A 209 14.99 24.05 6.43
CA ALA A 209 15.37 22.86 7.20
C ALA A 209 14.31 22.48 8.25
N LYS A 210 13.75 23.49 8.95
CA LYS A 210 12.67 23.28 9.93
C LYS A 210 11.39 22.74 9.28
N LYS A 211 11.00 23.31 8.13
CA LYS A 211 9.82 22.83 7.37
C LYS A 211 10.01 21.39 6.91
N HIS A 212 11.20 21.06 6.41
CA HIS A 212 11.53 19.71 5.96
C HIS A 212 11.47 18.68 7.11
N LYS A 213 12.07 19.01 8.26
CA LYS A 213 12.04 18.14 9.44
C LYS A 213 10.61 17.86 9.93
N ASN A 214 9.74 18.88 9.90
CA ASN A 214 8.33 18.72 10.23
C ASN A 214 7.62 17.79 9.24
N MET A 215 7.87 17.96 7.94
CA MET A 215 7.29 17.10 6.91
C MET A 215 7.69 15.62 7.08
N VAL A 216 8.96 15.33 7.35
CA VAL A 216 9.44 13.96 7.57
C VAL A 216 8.82 13.34 8.82
N SER A 217 8.70 14.12 9.90
CA SER A 217 7.99 13.73 11.12
C SER A 217 6.53 13.35 10.84
N GLU A 218 5.81 14.19 10.09
CA GLU A 218 4.42 13.93 9.71
C GLU A 218 4.29 12.65 8.87
N TYR A 219 5.15 12.44 7.88
CA TYR A 219 5.16 11.20 7.08
C TYR A 219 5.46 9.95 7.92
N ALA A 220 6.42 10.04 8.84
CA ALA A 220 6.74 8.94 9.74
C ALA A 220 5.55 8.58 10.63
N ALA A 221 4.84 9.59 11.15
CA ALA A 221 3.63 9.39 11.95
C ALA A 221 2.50 8.73 11.13
N VAL A 222 2.29 9.14 9.88
CA VAL A 222 1.30 8.51 8.98
C VAL A 222 1.60 7.03 8.79
N HIS A 223 2.85 6.68 8.49
CA HIS A 223 3.26 5.28 8.27
C HIS A 223 3.01 4.39 9.49
N VAL A 224 3.27 4.88 10.70
CA VAL A 224 2.95 4.13 11.92
C VAL A 224 1.42 4.01 12.09
N CYS A 225 0.69 5.09 11.84
CA CYS A 225 -0.77 5.11 11.97
C CYS A 225 -1.51 4.27 10.93
N GLU A 226 -0.88 3.86 9.82
CA GLU A 226 -1.46 2.90 8.88
C GLU A 226 -1.72 1.53 9.52
N TYR A 227 -1.00 1.19 10.59
CA TYR A 227 -1.13 -0.07 11.33
C TYR A 227 -1.83 0.06 12.69
N LEU A 228 -2.37 1.24 13.01
CA LEU A 228 -3.06 1.49 14.28
C LEU A 228 -4.55 1.68 14.09
N ASN A 229 -5.33 1.21 15.07
CA ASN A 229 -6.74 1.59 15.18
C ASN A 229 -6.88 3.07 15.60
N SER A 230 -8.11 3.59 15.53
CA SER A 230 -8.40 4.99 15.86
C SER A 230 -7.95 5.37 17.28
N TYR A 231 -8.16 4.47 18.25
CA TYR A 231 -7.79 4.66 19.65
C TYR A 231 -6.28 4.92 19.83
N TRP A 232 -5.42 4.02 19.34
CA TRP A 232 -3.98 4.17 19.48
C TRP A 232 -3.42 5.29 18.62
N SER A 233 -3.97 5.50 17.42
CA SER A 233 -3.54 6.60 16.56
C SER A 233 -3.71 7.96 17.24
N GLY A 234 -4.83 8.20 17.93
CA GLY A 234 -5.07 9.44 18.66
C GLY A 234 -4.09 9.66 19.81
N LYS A 235 -3.92 8.64 20.66
CA LYS A 235 -2.97 8.70 21.81
C LYS A 235 -1.52 8.87 21.35
N PHE A 236 -1.13 8.15 20.30
CA PHE A 236 0.22 8.21 19.74
C PHE A 236 0.53 9.60 19.17
N LEU A 237 -0.38 10.20 18.41
CA LEU A 237 -0.16 11.53 17.82
C LEU A 237 -0.05 12.61 18.90
N SER A 238 -0.87 12.53 19.95
CA SER A 238 -0.72 13.39 21.13
C SER A 238 0.63 13.19 21.83
N HIS A 239 1.11 11.95 21.92
CA HIS A 239 2.41 11.63 22.55
C HIS A 239 3.61 12.20 21.78
N VAL A 240 3.59 12.13 20.45
CA VAL A 240 4.70 12.61 19.59
C VAL A 240 4.54 14.10 19.23
N SER A 241 3.49 14.77 19.72
CA SER A 241 3.19 16.20 19.43
C SER A 241 3.02 16.49 17.92
N VAL A 242 2.46 15.53 17.17
CA VAL A 242 2.14 15.68 15.75
C VAL A 242 0.65 15.99 15.60
N SER A 243 0.32 16.95 14.73
CA SER A 243 -1.08 17.35 14.52
C SER A 243 -1.93 16.18 13.98
N PRO A 244 -3.15 15.97 14.51
CA PRO A 244 -4.07 14.95 13.98
C PRO A 244 -4.59 15.26 12.57
N SER A 245 -4.46 16.50 12.09
CA SER A 245 -4.85 16.88 10.72
C SER A 245 -4.14 16.08 9.64
N VAL A 246 -2.93 15.59 9.93
CA VAL A 246 -2.11 14.78 9.02
C VAL A 246 -2.83 13.49 8.59
N LEU A 247 -3.71 12.93 9.43
CA LEU A 247 -4.48 11.73 9.07
C LEU A 247 -5.68 12.01 8.14
N SER A 248 -6.09 13.28 8.03
CA SER A 248 -7.29 13.69 7.30
C SER A 248 -7.01 14.07 5.84
N GLU A 249 -5.81 14.57 5.54
CA GLU A 249 -5.43 15.00 4.19
C GLU A 249 -5.36 13.83 3.19
N ASN A 250 -5.23 12.59 3.68
CA ASN A 250 -5.23 11.38 2.85
C ASN A 250 -6.61 10.74 2.62
N LYS A 251 -7.71 11.36 3.08
CA LYS A 251 -9.07 10.81 2.93
C LYS A 251 -9.88 11.42 1.77
N SER A 252 -9.33 12.34 0.99
CA SER A 252 -10.01 12.82 -0.21
C SER A 252 -9.76 11.87 -1.39
N SER A 253 -10.82 11.16 -1.76
CA SER A 253 -11.00 10.31 -2.95
C SER A 253 -10.35 8.92 -2.90
N GLY A 254 -11.15 7.90 -3.24
CA GLY A 254 -10.75 6.51 -3.46
C GLY A 254 -9.88 6.32 -4.70
N VAL A 255 -8.83 7.12 -4.81
CA VAL A 255 -7.76 6.97 -5.78
C VAL A 255 -6.68 6.12 -5.11
N LYS A 256 -6.25 5.08 -5.82
CA LYS A 256 -5.13 4.20 -5.44
C LYS A 256 -3.98 5.01 -4.84
N ARG A 257 -3.35 4.49 -3.78
CA ARG A 257 -2.09 5.00 -3.20
C ARG A 257 -1.10 5.29 -4.34
N LYS A 258 -1.02 6.55 -4.75
CA LYS A 258 0.03 7.10 -5.60
C LYS A 258 0.89 7.98 -4.70
N ALA A 259 2.14 7.58 -4.56
CA ALA A 259 3.14 8.45 -3.95
C ALA A 259 3.31 9.70 -4.83
N ALA A 260 3.75 10.82 -4.25
CA ALA A 260 3.79 12.13 -4.92
C ALA A 260 4.61 12.18 -6.24
N TRP A 261 5.42 11.16 -6.54
CA TRP A 261 6.20 11.01 -7.77
C TRP A 261 5.48 10.28 -8.92
N ASP A 262 4.25 9.79 -8.70
CA ASP A 262 3.44 9.07 -9.70
C ASP A 262 2.35 9.95 -10.35
N LYS A 263 2.40 11.27 -10.08
CA LYS A 263 1.59 12.28 -10.78
C LYS A 263 2.27 12.62 -12.12
N GLY A 264 2.08 11.76 -13.12
CA GLY A 264 2.50 12.07 -14.49
C GLY A 264 2.48 10.88 -15.44
N ARG A 265 2.61 9.65 -14.93
CA ARG A 265 2.80 8.47 -15.78
C ARG A 265 1.50 7.93 -16.39
N ASP A 266 0.36 8.06 -15.70
CA ASP A 266 -0.93 7.55 -16.21
C ASP A 266 -1.50 8.44 -17.31
N GLU A 267 -1.41 9.77 -17.15
CA GLU A 267 -1.83 10.71 -18.20
C GLU A 267 -1.00 10.56 -19.47
N GLU A 268 0.28 10.22 -19.34
CA GLU A 268 1.17 9.93 -20.45
C GLU A 268 0.84 8.60 -21.11
N SER A 269 0.46 7.57 -20.34
CA SER A 269 0.02 6.28 -20.90
C SER A 269 -1.29 6.38 -21.69
N ASP A 270 -2.25 7.21 -21.22
CA ASP A 270 -3.51 7.49 -21.94
C ASP A 270 -3.27 8.37 -23.18
N LYS A 271 -2.28 9.29 -23.13
CA LYS A 271 -1.83 10.08 -24.29
C LYS A 271 -1.08 9.23 -25.32
N ILE A 272 -0.30 8.25 -24.88
CA ILE A 272 0.39 7.30 -25.77
C ILE A 272 -0.61 6.36 -26.44
N LEU A 273 -1.66 5.93 -25.72
CA LEU A 273 -2.74 5.11 -26.29
C LEU A 273 -3.54 5.87 -27.36
N THR A 274 -3.81 7.15 -27.14
CA THR A 274 -4.48 8.01 -28.14
C THR A 274 -3.57 8.30 -29.35
N TYR A 275 -2.26 8.39 -29.16
CA TYR A 275 -1.30 8.53 -30.26
C TYR A 275 -1.18 7.25 -31.12
N THR A 276 -1.27 6.07 -30.52
CA THR A 276 -1.18 4.78 -31.23
C THR A 276 -2.47 4.35 -31.93
N MET A 277 -3.62 4.93 -31.57
CA MET A 277 -4.90 4.67 -32.22
C MET A 277 -5.26 5.67 -33.34
N GLY A 278 -4.38 6.63 -33.64
CA GLY A 278 -4.51 7.49 -34.82
C GLY A 278 -5.75 8.39 -34.80
N GLU A 279 -5.77 9.40 -33.94
CA GLU A 279 -6.65 10.55 -34.16
C GLU A 279 -5.91 11.63 -34.95
N ALA A 280 -6.40 11.86 -36.17
CA ALA A 280 -5.99 12.96 -37.02
C ALA A 280 -6.18 14.30 -36.30
N THR A 281 -5.10 15.08 -36.28
CA THR A 281 -5.04 16.45 -35.78
C THR A 281 -6.11 17.34 -36.41
N GLY A 282 -6.96 17.94 -35.57
CA GLY A 282 -7.83 19.05 -35.91
C GLY A 282 -8.08 19.94 -34.69
N LYS A 283 -7.48 21.13 -34.67
CA LYS A 283 -7.78 22.20 -33.70
C LYS A 283 -9.26 22.59 -33.82
N GLY A 284 -10.05 22.42 -32.77
CA GLY A 284 -11.45 22.85 -32.71
C GLY A 284 -12.01 22.83 -31.28
N GLY A 285 -12.79 23.85 -30.94
CA GLY A 285 -13.15 24.26 -29.58
C GLY A 285 -13.86 23.22 -28.69
N VAL A 286 -13.69 23.43 -27.39
CA VAL A 286 -14.27 22.67 -26.26
C VAL A 286 -15.82 22.68 -26.23
N GLU A 287 -16.50 23.45 -27.09
CA GLU A 287 -17.97 23.48 -27.14
C GLU A 287 -18.62 22.43 -28.07
N GLU A 288 -17.94 21.93 -29.12
CA GLU A 288 -18.55 20.95 -30.04
C GLU A 288 -18.66 19.53 -29.45
N LYS A 289 -17.74 19.14 -28.55
CA LYS A 289 -17.75 17.81 -27.93
C LYS A 289 -19.00 17.53 -27.10
N LYS A 290 -19.63 18.56 -26.52
CA LYS A 290 -20.83 18.40 -25.68
C LYS A 290 -22.11 18.20 -26.51
N GLU A 291 -22.14 18.70 -27.74
CA GLU A 291 -23.27 18.54 -28.65
C GLU A 291 -23.23 17.20 -29.39
N GLU A 292 -22.04 16.71 -29.75
CA GLU A 292 -21.88 15.41 -30.39
C GLU A 292 -22.19 14.23 -29.44
N GLU A 293 -21.84 14.35 -28.15
CA GLU A 293 -22.15 13.33 -27.15
C GLU A 293 -23.67 13.26 -26.85
N ARG A 294 -24.38 14.40 -26.89
CA ARG A 294 -25.85 14.43 -26.80
C ARG A 294 -26.52 13.78 -28.02
N LYS A 295 -26.03 14.08 -29.23
CA LYS A 295 -26.55 13.47 -30.47
C LYS A 295 -26.27 11.97 -30.56
N ARG A 296 -25.16 11.47 -30.00
CA ARG A 296 -24.89 10.02 -29.88
C ARG A 296 -25.84 9.32 -28.90
N LYS A 297 -26.05 9.87 -27.70
CA LYS A 297 -26.97 9.30 -26.70
C LYS A 297 -28.42 9.25 -27.20
N GLU A 298 -28.84 10.24 -28.00
CA GLU A 298 -30.17 10.24 -28.61
C GLU A 298 -30.33 9.20 -29.73
N ARG A 299 -29.29 8.98 -30.55
CA ARG A 299 -29.28 7.94 -31.60
C ARG A 299 -29.29 6.52 -31.02
N ASP A 300 -28.57 6.28 -29.92
CA ASP A 300 -28.54 4.97 -29.27
C ASP A 300 -29.86 4.64 -28.56
N SER A 301 -30.54 5.66 -28.01
CA SER A 301 -31.90 5.51 -27.45
C SER A 301 -32.94 5.13 -28.51
N LYS A 302 -32.92 5.78 -29.67
CA LYS A 302 -33.83 5.44 -30.79
C LYS A 302 -33.57 4.03 -31.34
N LYS A 303 -32.31 3.63 -31.53
CA LYS A 303 -31.96 2.26 -31.98
C LYS A 303 -32.41 1.17 -31.00
N GLN A 304 -32.29 1.40 -29.69
CA GLN A 304 -32.81 0.46 -28.69
C GLN A 304 -34.34 0.40 -28.67
N GLN A 305 -35.03 1.51 -28.96
CA GLN A 305 -36.48 1.54 -29.04
C GLN A 305 -37.01 0.80 -30.29
N ASP A 306 -36.29 0.89 -31.40
CA ASP A 306 -36.64 0.19 -32.65
C ASP A 306 -36.35 -1.32 -32.56
N LEU A 307 -35.27 -1.73 -31.88
CA LEU A 307 -35.02 -3.15 -31.56
C LEU A 307 -36.10 -3.76 -30.66
N LYS A 308 -36.65 -2.99 -29.70
CA LYS A 308 -37.76 -3.43 -28.84
C LYS A 308 -39.10 -3.51 -29.58
N LYS A 309 -39.28 -2.76 -30.68
CA LYS A 309 -40.45 -2.88 -31.55
C LYS A 309 -40.33 -4.09 -32.48
N ALA A 310 -39.12 -4.39 -32.96
CA ALA A 310 -38.85 -5.56 -33.80
C ALA A 310 -39.02 -6.90 -33.04
N SER A 311 -38.81 -6.93 -31.71
CA SER A 311 -38.97 -8.16 -30.92
C SER A 311 -40.41 -8.50 -30.52
N LYS A 312 -41.40 -7.63 -30.77
CA LYS A 312 -42.82 -7.88 -30.45
C LYS A 312 -43.54 -8.86 -31.41
N GLY A 313 -42.88 -9.29 -32.50
CA GLY A 313 -43.45 -10.22 -33.49
C GLY A 313 -42.83 -11.62 -33.53
N MET A 314 -41.70 -11.85 -32.86
CA MET A 314 -41.02 -13.15 -32.89
C MET A 314 -41.55 -14.04 -31.77
N LYS A 315 -42.43 -15.00 -32.13
CA LYS A 315 -42.84 -16.08 -31.23
C LYS A 315 -41.59 -16.83 -30.76
N SER A 316 -41.46 -16.98 -29.45
CA SER A 316 -40.34 -17.66 -28.79
C SER A 316 -40.11 -19.07 -29.39
N LEU A 317 -38.85 -19.34 -29.74
CA LEU A 317 -38.34 -20.65 -30.18
C LEU A 317 -38.62 -21.79 -29.18
N ALA A 318 -38.93 -21.46 -27.91
CA ALA A 318 -39.35 -22.44 -26.91
C ALA A 318 -40.71 -23.10 -27.23
N SER A 319 -41.53 -22.50 -28.10
CA SER A 319 -42.79 -23.10 -28.59
C SER A 319 -42.60 -24.19 -29.65
N PHE A 320 -41.39 -24.34 -30.21
CA PHE A 320 -41.08 -25.35 -31.23
C PHE A 320 -40.56 -26.68 -30.65
N PHE A 321 -40.09 -26.71 -29.40
CA PHE A 321 -39.51 -27.92 -28.78
C PHE A 321 -40.34 -28.51 -27.64
N GLY A 322 -41.53 -27.97 -27.37
CA GLY A 322 -42.42 -28.44 -26.30
C GLY A 322 -43.39 -29.51 -26.75
N GLY A 323 -42.90 -30.66 -27.23
CA GLY A 323 -43.72 -31.77 -27.70
C GLY A 323 -43.36 -33.09 -27.02
N GLY A 324 -44.22 -33.52 -26.08
CA GLY A 324 -44.49 -34.94 -25.86
C GLY A 324 -43.68 -35.67 -24.78
N LYS A 325 -44.20 -35.69 -23.56
CA LYS A 325 -44.16 -36.92 -22.73
C LYS A 325 -45.48 -37.09 -22.00
N LYS A 326 -46.27 -38.07 -22.42
CA LYS A 326 -46.99 -38.97 -21.50
C LYS A 326 -47.57 -40.19 -22.26
N LYS A 327 -47.10 -41.35 -21.78
CA LYS A 327 -47.62 -42.72 -21.90
C LYS A 327 -47.74 -43.31 -23.29
#